data_AF-A0A653MB43-F1
#
_entry.id   AF-A0A653MB43-F1
#
_cell.length_a   1.000
_cell.length_b   1.000
_cell.length_c   1.000
_cell.angle_alpha   90.00
_cell.angle_beta   90.00
_cell.angle_gamma   90.00
#
_symmetry.space_group_name_H-M   'P 1'
#
loop_
_entity.id
_entity.type
_entity.pdbx_description
1 polymer ?
#
loop_
_entity_poly.entity_id
_entity_poly.type
_entity_poly.pdbx_seq_one_letter_code
_entity_poly.pdbx_strand_id
1 'polypeptide(L)'
;MTTPISPATRPGRGWYAVAAVLAVAAVVTLVVLAVWIGKAIAGYAVTPFEDGSSTTITVGDRGVAIWVAPQDTATSCVAKDVDTNESSLARGSASKVTITDGGDSWSRVGIVKGEPGSKHFVECDALGGAQFGYAENPRISRYVAYGVTGGVLAGLAGIAAFVIMLIVAIKRNRKPRPT
;
A
#
# COMPACT_ATOMS: atom_id res chain seq x y z
N MET A 1 -21.29 12.15 -57.11
CA MET A 1 -20.88 12.91 -55.90
C MET A 1 -19.64 12.25 -55.32
N THR A 2 -18.47 12.83 -55.57
CA THR A 2 -17.18 12.38 -55.03
C THR A 2 -16.90 13.17 -53.76
N THR A 3 -16.92 12.49 -52.62
CA THR A 3 -16.52 13.07 -51.33
C THR A 3 -15.02 13.35 -51.33
N PRO A 4 -14.55 14.59 -51.05
CA PRO A 4 -13.13 14.87 -50.98
C PRO A 4 -12.51 14.14 -49.78
N ILE A 5 -11.50 13.32 -50.04
CA ILE A 5 -10.71 12.63 -49.03
C ILE A 5 -9.88 13.69 -48.31
N SER A 6 -10.23 13.97 -47.05
CA SER A 6 -9.49 14.92 -46.21
C SER A 6 -8.02 14.50 -46.12
N PRO A 7 -7.04 15.40 -46.32
CA PRO A 7 -5.63 15.03 -46.35
C PRO A 7 -5.21 14.44 -45.00
N ALA A 8 -4.69 13.21 -45.03
CA ALA A 8 -4.20 12.50 -43.85
C ALA A 8 -3.09 13.33 -43.18
N THR A 9 -3.44 14.01 -42.10
CA THR A 9 -2.55 14.89 -41.36
C THR A 9 -1.39 14.05 -40.82
N ARG A 10 -0.16 14.29 -41.31
CA ARG A 10 1.04 13.66 -40.77
C ARG A 10 1.19 14.09 -39.30
N PRO A 11 1.40 13.17 -38.35
CA PRO A 11 1.64 13.54 -36.98
C PRO A 11 2.94 14.34 -36.91
N GLY A 12 2.85 15.62 -36.55
CA GLY A 12 4.01 16.48 -36.35
C GLY A 12 4.84 16.07 -35.12
N ARG A 13 6.05 16.63 -34.99
CA ARG A 13 6.97 16.40 -33.84
C ARG A 13 6.31 16.57 -32.47
N GLY A 14 5.25 17.38 -32.37
CA GLY A 14 4.48 17.59 -31.14
C GLY A 14 3.89 16.30 -30.53
N TRP A 15 3.55 15.29 -31.33
CA TRP A 15 3.02 14.03 -30.80
C TRP A 15 4.06 13.22 -30.02
N TYR A 16 5.33 13.28 -30.42
CA TYR A 16 6.41 12.66 -29.64
C TYR A 16 6.67 13.41 -28.33
N ALA A 17 6.55 14.74 -28.34
CA ALA A 17 6.66 15.54 -27.12
C ALA A 17 5.53 15.19 -26.14
N VAL A 18 4.29 15.06 -26.61
CA VAL A 18 3.15 14.63 -25.78
C VAL A 18 3.36 13.22 -25.21
N ALA A 19 3.80 12.26 -26.05
CA ALA A 19 4.08 10.90 -25.58
C ALA A 19 5.21 10.87 -24.53
N ALA A 20 6.27 11.66 -24.74
CA ALA A 20 7.37 11.77 -23.78
C ALA A 20 6.92 12.37 -22.45
N VAL A 21 6.10 13.43 -22.48
CA VAL A 21 5.55 14.05 -21.26
C VAL A 21 4.66 13.07 -20.50
N LEU A 22 3.79 12.31 -21.17
CA LEU A 22 2.95 11.29 -20.54
C LEU A 22 3.77 10.17 -19.91
N ALA A 23 4.81 9.70 -20.60
CA ALA A 23 5.69 8.66 -20.08
C ALA A 23 6.45 9.15 -18.83
N VAL A 24 7.02 10.36 -18.88
CA VAL A 24 7.71 10.96 -17.72
C VAL A 24 6.74 11.15 -16.56
N ALA A 25 5.54 11.66 -16.79
CA ALA A 25 4.52 11.84 -15.75
C ALA A 25 4.14 10.50 -15.10
N ALA A 26 3.98 9.43 -15.88
CA ALA A 26 3.70 8.09 -15.37
C ALA A 26 4.83 7.59 -14.47
N VAL A 27 6.09 7.71 -14.91
CA VAL A 27 7.27 7.29 -14.13
C VAL A 27 7.39 8.09 -12.84
N VAL A 28 7.28 9.42 -12.91
CA VAL A 28 7.33 10.28 -11.71
C VAL A 28 6.24 9.89 -10.70
N THR A 29 5.02 9.65 -11.18
CA THR A 29 3.90 9.23 -10.33
C THR A 29 4.19 7.89 -9.64
N LEU A 30 4.71 6.90 -10.38
CA LEU A 30 5.08 5.61 -9.83
C LEU A 30 6.19 5.71 -8.79
N VAL A 31 7.24 6.50 -9.06
CA VAL A 31 8.34 6.69 -8.12
C VAL A 31 7.86 7.39 -6.84
N VAL A 32 7.05 8.43 -6.96
CA VAL A 32 6.49 9.14 -5.80
C VAL A 32 5.61 8.21 -4.97
N LEU A 33 4.73 7.42 -5.60
CA LEU A 33 3.90 6.43 -4.91
C LEU A 33 4.75 5.37 -4.22
N ALA A 34 5.76 4.83 -4.90
CA ALA A 34 6.65 3.82 -4.35
C ALA A 34 7.42 4.34 -3.12
N VAL A 35 7.98 5.55 -3.19
CA VAL A 35 8.67 6.18 -2.05
C VAL A 35 7.69 6.47 -0.90
N TRP A 36 6.49 6.96 -1.21
CA TRP A 36 5.51 7.31 -0.19
C TRP A 36 4.95 6.08 0.53
N ILE A 37 4.64 5.01 -0.22
CA ILE A 37 4.23 3.71 0.32
C ILE A 37 5.40 3.07 1.09
N GLY A 38 6.62 3.11 0.53
CA GLY A 38 7.81 2.59 1.18
C GLY A 38 8.09 3.26 2.53
N LYS A 39 8.00 4.59 2.61
CA LYS A 39 8.11 5.33 3.89
C LYS A 39 6.99 4.98 4.88
N ALA A 40 5.78 4.73 4.38
CA ALA A 40 4.67 4.35 5.23
C ALA A 40 4.84 2.94 5.83
N ILE A 41 5.65 2.06 5.20
CA ILE A 41 5.92 0.69 5.64
C ILE A 41 7.23 0.59 6.44
N ALA A 42 8.28 1.33 6.04
CA ALA A 42 9.60 1.29 6.66
C ALA A 42 9.66 1.85 8.09
N GLY A 43 8.57 2.45 8.59
CA GLY A 43 8.45 2.92 9.96
C GLY A 43 7.90 1.89 10.96
N TYR A 44 7.55 0.67 10.53
CA TYR A 44 7.06 -0.36 11.45
C TYR A 44 8.22 -1.16 12.01
N ALA A 45 8.73 -0.73 13.16
CA ALA A 45 9.52 -1.59 14.03
C ALA A 45 8.55 -2.29 15.00
N VAL A 46 8.42 -3.61 14.88
CA VAL A 46 7.65 -4.39 15.86
C VAL A 46 8.45 -4.45 17.14
N THR A 47 7.88 -3.94 18.24
CA THR A 47 8.49 -4.05 19.56
C THR A 47 8.03 -5.36 20.21
N PRO A 48 8.94 -6.31 20.50
CA PRO A 48 8.58 -7.57 21.14
C PRO A 48 7.99 -7.36 22.54
N PHE A 49 7.14 -8.28 22.99
CA PHE A 49 6.67 -8.30 24.38
C PHE A 49 7.83 -8.71 25.31
N GLU A 50 8.03 -7.97 26.40
CA GLU A 50 9.11 -8.25 27.35
C GLU A 50 8.92 -9.61 28.06
N ASP A 51 7.67 -9.90 28.48
CA ASP A 51 7.31 -11.17 29.14
C ASP A 51 6.96 -12.28 28.15
N GLY A 52 7.11 -12.03 26.85
CA GLY A 52 6.82 -12.98 25.77
C GLY A 52 5.34 -13.20 25.46
N SER A 53 4.43 -13.08 26.44
CA SER A 53 2.98 -13.30 26.25
C SER A 53 2.10 -12.14 26.72
N SER A 54 2.61 -11.25 27.55
CA SER A 54 1.88 -10.08 28.04
C SER A 54 2.73 -8.81 27.99
N THR A 55 2.06 -7.66 27.98
CA THR A 55 2.70 -6.35 28.09
C THR A 55 1.67 -5.29 28.43
N THR A 56 2.13 -4.16 28.98
CA THR A 56 1.32 -2.95 29.09
C THR A 56 1.73 -1.96 28.01
N ILE A 57 0.79 -1.57 27.18
CA ILE A 57 1.02 -0.60 26.11
C ILE A 57 0.31 0.71 26.41
N THR A 58 0.88 1.80 25.92
CA THR A 58 0.22 3.11 25.94
C THR A 58 -0.25 3.43 24.53
N VAL A 59 -1.54 3.74 24.39
CA VAL A 59 -2.12 4.11 23.10
C VAL A 59 -1.69 5.52 22.77
N GLY A 60 -1.08 5.73 21.60
CA GLY A 60 -0.72 7.06 21.11
C GLY A 60 -1.90 7.73 20.39
N ASP A 61 -1.60 8.60 19.42
CA ASP A 61 -2.63 9.19 18.53
C ASP A 61 -3.37 8.16 17.67
N ARG A 62 -2.85 6.92 17.64
CA ARG A 62 -3.36 5.80 16.86
C ARG A 62 -3.48 4.60 17.78
N GLY A 63 -4.48 3.76 17.51
CA GLY A 63 -4.55 2.43 18.10
C GLY A 63 -3.26 1.66 17.85
N VAL A 64 -2.94 0.73 18.73
CA VAL A 64 -1.73 -0.08 18.66
C VAL A 64 -2.10 -1.44 18.08
N ALA A 65 -1.39 -1.87 17.04
CA ALA A 65 -1.56 -3.19 16.45
C ALA A 65 -0.73 -4.22 17.23
N ILE A 66 -1.35 -5.36 17.55
CA ILE A 66 -0.69 -6.52 18.12
C ILE A 66 -0.34 -7.49 17.00
N TRP A 67 0.88 -8.00 17.02
CA TRP A 67 1.48 -8.84 16.00
C TRP A 67 1.93 -10.18 16.59
N VAL A 68 1.90 -11.23 15.78
CA VAL A 68 2.47 -12.55 16.10
C VAL A 68 3.42 -13.01 15.00
N ALA A 69 4.54 -13.60 15.39
CA ALA A 69 5.44 -14.36 14.54
C ALA A 69 5.61 -15.80 15.08
N PRO A 70 5.68 -16.84 14.23
CA PRO A 70 5.56 -16.77 12.77
C PRO A 70 4.13 -16.44 12.30
N GLN A 71 4.00 -15.99 11.05
CA GLN A 71 2.70 -15.67 10.45
C GLN A 71 1.70 -16.85 10.55
N ASP A 72 0.41 -16.52 10.61
CA ASP A 72 -0.70 -17.49 10.70
C ASP A 72 -0.67 -18.43 11.92
N THR A 73 0.15 -18.13 12.93
CA THR A 73 0.10 -18.86 14.20
C THR A 73 -1.27 -18.70 14.86
N ALA A 74 -1.86 -19.81 15.28
CA ALA A 74 -3.12 -19.81 16.01
C ALA A 74 -2.90 -19.14 17.38
N THR A 75 -3.54 -17.99 17.59
CA THR A 75 -3.37 -17.18 18.79
C THR A 75 -4.69 -16.64 19.32
N SER A 76 -4.73 -16.36 20.62
CA SER A 76 -5.82 -15.69 21.29
C SER A 76 -5.25 -14.55 22.13
N CYS A 77 -5.60 -13.32 21.77
CA CYS A 77 -5.27 -12.14 22.58
C CYS A 77 -6.52 -11.53 23.21
N VAL A 78 -6.32 -10.96 24.38
CA VAL A 78 -7.22 -10.05 25.07
C VAL A 78 -6.46 -8.76 25.39
N ALA A 79 -7.16 -7.63 25.33
CA ALA A 79 -6.63 -6.37 25.80
C ALA A 79 -7.69 -5.69 26.66
N LYS A 80 -7.26 -5.13 27.78
CA LYS A 80 -8.14 -4.40 28.70
C LYS A 80 -7.51 -3.07 29.06
N ASP A 81 -8.37 -2.06 29.15
CA ASP A 81 -7.98 -0.78 29.71
C ASP A 81 -7.61 -0.95 31.19
N VAL A 82 -6.48 -0.38 31.61
CA VAL A 82 -5.97 -0.56 32.99
C VAL A 82 -6.85 0.16 34.02
N ASP A 83 -7.50 1.26 33.63
CA ASP A 83 -8.29 2.09 34.53
C ASP A 83 -9.75 1.60 34.59
N THR A 84 -10.33 1.20 33.45
CA THR A 84 -11.75 0.79 33.38
C THR A 84 -11.96 -0.72 33.36
N ASN A 85 -10.92 -1.51 33.10
CA ASN A 85 -10.97 -2.97 32.91
C ASN A 85 -11.89 -3.42 31.74
N GLU A 86 -12.29 -2.48 30.87
CA GLU A 86 -13.10 -2.77 29.69
C GLU A 86 -12.25 -3.36 28.55
N SER A 87 -12.86 -4.22 27.73
CA SER A 87 -12.19 -4.83 26.58
C SER A 87 -11.87 -3.78 25.51
N SER A 88 -10.59 -3.59 25.21
CA SER A 88 -10.09 -2.61 24.25
C SER A 88 -9.60 -3.21 22.92
N LEU A 89 -9.59 -4.54 22.80
CA LEU A 89 -9.13 -5.22 21.59
C LEU A 89 -10.20 -5.31 20.51
N ALA A 90 -9.95 -4.67 19.36
CA ALA A 90 -10.77 -4.82 18.15
C ALA A 90 -10.16 -5.88 17.21
N ARG A 91 -10.86 -7.00 17.00
CA ARG A 91 -10.45 -8.10 16.09
C ARG A 91 -10.98 -7.97 14.65
N GLY A 92 -11.35 -6.76 14.22
CA GLY A 92 -12.10 -6.55 12.96
C GLY A 92 -11.45 -7.16 11.71
N SER A 93 -12.29 -7.52 10.73
CA SER A 93 -12.03 -8.21 9.43
C SER A 93 -10.86 -7.68 8.57
N ALA A 94 -10.24 -6.56 8.93
CA ALA A 94 -8.97 -6.12 8.38
C ALA A 94 -7.76 -6.94 8.92
N SER A 95 -8.00 -7.99 9.70
CA SER A 95 -7.06 -8.73 10.55
C SER A 95 -5.99 -9.54 9.83
N LYS A 96 -6.01 -9.69 8.50
CA LYS A 96 -4.90 -10.33 7.76
C LYS A 96 -4.00 -9.28 7.11
N VAL A 97 -3.22 -8.61 7.94
CA VAL A 97 -2.07 -7.84 7.46
C VAL A 97 -0.84 -8.61 7.86
N THR A 98 0.02 -8.88 6.88
CA THR A 98 1.37 -9.40 7.11
C THR A 98 2.39 -8.32 6.85
N ILE A 99 3.41 -8.26 7.71
CA ILE A 99 4.59 -7.42 7.53
C ILE A 99 5.83 -8.29 7.70
N THR A 100 6.91 -7.93 7.00
CA THR A 100 8.21 -8.55 7.19
C THR A 100 9.12 -7.52 7.84
N ASP A 101 9.63 -7.83 9.03
CA ASP A 101 10.52 -6.98 9.81
C ASP A 101 11.63 -7.85 10.41
N GLY A 102 12.89 -7.41 10.32
CA GLY A 102 14.04 -8.15 10.85
C GLY A 102 14.31 -9.54 10.25
N GLY A 103 13.62 -9.93 9.17
CA GLY A 103 13.67 -11.28 8.59
C GLY A 103 12.52 -12.18 9.02
N ASP A 104 11.69 -11.72 9.96
CA ASP A 104 10.51 -12.43 10.44
C ASP A 104 9.24 -11.91 9.77
N SER A 105 8.32 -12.84 9.49
CA SER A 105 6.99 -12.53 8.98
C SER A 105 5.98 -12.49 10.12
N TRP A 106 5.40 -11.33 10.33
CA TRP A 106 4.44 -11.03 11.39
C TRP A 106 3.02 -10.97 10.84
N SER A 107 2.05 -11.49 11.59
CA SER A 107 0.62 -11.37 11.29
C SER A 107 -0.10 -10.55 12.36
N ARG A 108 -1.00 -9.66 11.95
CA ARG A 108 -1.74 -8.81 12.90
C ARG A 108 -2.84 -9.61 13.60
N VAL A 109 -2.80 -9.67 14.93
CA VAL A 109 -3.81 -10.36 15.75
C VAL A 109 -5.01 -9.45 16.06
N GLY A 110 -4.76 -8.17 16.31
CA GLY A 110 -5.81 -7.22 16.66
C GLY A 110 -5.29 -5.80 16.79
N ILE A 111 -6.21 -4.87 17.07
CA ILE A 111 -5.88 -3.46 17.30
C ILE A 111 -6.45 -3.07 18.66
N VAL A 112 -5.58 -2.64 19.56
CA VAL A 112 -5.96 -2.03 20.83
C VAL A 112 -6.39 -0.59 20.57
N LYS A 113 -7.61 -0.26 20.99
CA LYS A 113 -8.20 1.07 20.86
C LYS A 113 -8.37 1.69 22.23
N GLY A 114 -8.09 2.98 22.33
CA GLY A 114 -8.27 3.78 23.53
C GLY A 114 -8.03 5.24 23.22
N GLU A 115 -8.20 6.09 24.22
CA GLU A 115 -7.82 7.50 24.12
C GLU A 115 -6.29 7.64 24.09
N PRO A 116 -5.74 8.66 23.40
CA PRO A 116 -4.31 8.93 23.45
C PRO A 116 -3.82 9.12 24.89
N GLY A 117 -2.80 8.38 25.29
CA GLY A 117 -2.26 8.34 26.64
C GLY A 117 -2.86 7.26 27.55
N SER A 118 -3.95 6.59 27.15
CA SER A 118 -4.54 5.48 27.93
C SER A 118 -3.63 4.26 27.92
N LYS A 119 -3.60 3.54 29.05
CA LYS A 119 -2.80 2.33 29.23
C LYS A 119 -3.67 1.09 29.14
N HIS A 120 -3.18 0.10 28.44
CA HIS A 120 -3.89 -1.14 28.19
C HIS A 120 -3.00 -2.33 28.51
N PHE A 121 -3.50 -3.24 29.33
CA PHE A 121 -2.85 -4.52 29.57
C PHE A 121 -3.27 -5.51 28.48
N VAL A 122 -2.28 -6.07 27.79
CA VAL A 122 -2.47 -7.03 26.70
C VAL A 122 -1.91 -8.36 27.14
N GLU A 123 -2.68 -9.42 26.92
CA GLU A 123 -2.29 -10.79 27.19
C GLU A 123 -2.66 -11.66 26.00
N CYS A 124 -1.71 -12.46 25.55
CA CYS A 124 -1.80 -13.27 24.37
C CYS A 124 -1.32 -14.70 24.66
N ASP A 125 -2.03 -15.66 24.08
CA ASP A 125 -1.66 -17.08 24.11
C ASP A 125 -1.48 -17.58 22.67
N ALA A 126 -0.47 -18.43 22.46
CA ALA A 126 -0.13 -19.04 21.19
C ALA A 126 0.31 -20.48 21.36
N LEU A 127 -0.06 -21.30 20.37
CA LEU A 127 0.54 -22.63 20.22
C LEU A 127 1.93 -22.51 19.60
N GLY A 128 2.94 -23.17 20.20
CA GLY A 128 4.21 -23.45 19.53
C GLY A 128 5.31 -22.39 19.64
N GLY A 129 5.45 -21.69 20.77
CA GLY A 129 6.60 -20.81 21.02
C GLY A 129 6.61 -19.53 20.16
N ALA A 130 5.41 -19.05 19.80
CA ALA A 130 5.25 -17.84 19.02
C ALA A 130 5.78 -16.61 19.76
N GLN A 131 6.25 -15.63 19.00
CA GLN A 131 6.66 -14.33 19.51
C GLN A 131 5.55 -13.33 19.28
N PHE A 132 5.26 -12.55 20.30
CA PHE A 132 4.30 -11.45 20.23
C PHE A 132 5.03 -10.12 20.25
N GLY A 133 4.44 -9.14 19.57
CA GLY A 133 4.94 -7.78 19.56
C GLY A 133 3.84 -6.77 19.29
N TYR A 134 4.16 -5.50 19.48
CA TYR A 134 3.25 -4.40 19.22
C TYR A 134 3.93 -3.32 18.37
N ALA A 135 3.13 -2.62 17.59
CA ALA A 135 3.55 -1.44 16.83
C ALA A 135 2.35 -0.50 16.63
N GLU A 136 2.61 0.77 16.29
CA GLU A 136 1.52 1.66 15.91
C GLU A 136 0.72 1.09 14.73
N ASN A 137 -0.61 1.20 14.77
CA ASN A 137 -1.45 0.60 13.74
C ASN A 137 -1.27 1.29 12.37
N PRO A 138 -0.88 0.55 11.33
CA PRO A 138 -0.79 1.09 9.99
C PRO A 138 -2.11 1.64 9.44
N ARG A 139 -2.06 2.77 8.73
CA ARG A 139 -3.18 3.26 7.90
C ARG A 139 -3.25 2.54 6.54
N ILE A 140 -3.03 1.23 6.49
CA ILE A 140 -2.91 0.42 5.26
C ILE A 140 -4.10 0.61 4.32
N SER A 141 -5.33 0.75 4.83
CA SER A 141 -6.52 0.91 3.97
C SER A 141 -6.45 2.12 3.05
N ARG A 142 -5.91 3.25 3.52
CA ARG A 142 -5.74 4.45 2.70
C ARG A 142 -4.58 4.30 1.71
N TYR A 143 -3.47 3.71 2.14
CA TYR A 143 -2.31 3.50 1.27
C TYR A 143 -2.60 2.53 0.14
N VAL A 144 -3.34 1.45 0.40
CA VAL A 144 -3.78 0.50 -0.64
C VAL A 144 -4.71 1.19 -1.63
N ALA A 145 -5.69 1.98 -1.15
CA ALA A 145 -6.58 2.72 -2.04
C ALA A 145 -5.81 3.70 -2.94
N TYR A 146 -4.93 4.53 -2.38
CA TYR A 146 -4.11 5.46 -3.16
C TYR A 146 -3.13 4.76 -4.10
N GLY A 147 -2.52 3.65 -3.66
CA GLY A 147 -1.63 2.82 -4.48
C GLY A 147 -2.35 2.22 -5.67
N VAL A 148 -3.56 1.67 -5.47
CA VAL A 148 -4.38 1.11 -6.55
C VAL A 148 -4.82 2.20 -7.52
N THR A 149 -5.42 3.30 -7.03
CA THR A 149 -5.88 4.39 -7.91
C THR A 149 -4.71 5.03 -8.67
N GLY A 150 -3.60 5.32 -7.99
CA GLY A 150 -2.41 5.89 -8.59
C GLY A 150 -1.74 4.96 -9.59
N GLY A 151 -1.66 3.66 -9.28
CA GLY A 151 -1.13 2.63 -10.18
C GLY A 151 -1.97 2.47 -11.44
N VAL A 152 -3.31 2.46 -11.33
CA VAL A 152 -4.22 2.41 -12.48
C VAL A 152 -4.03 3.64 -13.38
N LEU A 153 -3.97 4.84 -12.80
CA LEU A 153 -3.75 6.07 -13.57
C LEU A 153 -2.40 6.07 -14.29
N ALA A 154 -1.32 5.66 -13.61
CA ALA A 154 0.00 5.55 -14.21
C ALA A 154 0.04 4.49 -15.33
N GLY A 155 -0.62 3.36 -15.13
CA GLY A 155 -0.76 2.31 -16.14
C GLY A 155 -1.50 2.79 -17.38
N LEU A 156 -2.63 3.48 -17.21
CA LEU A 156 -3.38 4.08 -18.32
C LEU A 156 -2.56 5.13 -19.09
N ALA A 157 -1.81 5.97 -18.38
CA ALA A 157 -0.91 6.94 -19.00
C ALA A 157 0.20 6.26 -19.80
N GLY A 158 0.79 5.17 -19.27
CA GLY A 158 1.77 4.35 -19.97
C GLY A 158 1.22 3.71 -21.25
N ILE A 159 0.02 3.12 -21.17
CA ILE A 159 -0.68 2.53 -22.33
C ILE A 159 -0.96 3.61 -23.38
N ALA A 160 -1.46 4.78 -22.97
CA ALA A 160 -1.73 5.89 -23.88
C ALA A 160 -0.45 6.37 -24.59
N ALA A 161 0.66 6.52 -23.87
CA ALA A 161 1.96 6.89 -24.44
C ALA A 161 2.44 5.84 -25.46
N PHE A 162 2.29 4.56 -25.16
CA PHE A 162 2.64 3.45 -26.06
C PHE A 162 1.78 3.45 -27.34
N VAL A 163 0.47 3.62 -27.22
CA VAL A 163 -0.46 3.69 -28.37
C VAL A 163 -0.13 4.89 -29.26
N ILE A 164 0.16 6.06 -28.67
CA ILE A 164 0.58 7.24 -29.43
C ILE A 164 1.87 6.94 -30.21
N MET A 165 2.89 6.35 -29.57
CA MET A 165 4.12 5.96 -30.27
C MET A 165 3.84 5.03 -31.46
N LEU A 166 3.00 4.01 -31.27
CA LEU A 166 2.64 3.07 -32.34
C LEU A 166 1.94 3.77 -33.50
N ILE A 167 0.94 4.61 -33.24
CA ILE A 167 0.21 5.34 -34.28
C ILE A 167 1.18 6.24 -35.07
N VAL A 168 2.07 6.95 -34.36
CA VAL A 168 3.05 7.83 -35.00
C VAL A 168 4.06 7.03 -35.83
N ALA A 169 4.55 5.90 -35.33
CA ALA A 169 5.45 5.01 -36.05
C ALA A 169 4.79 4.44 -37.33
N ILE A 170 3.56 3.95 -37.24
CA ILE A 170 2.78 3.42 -38.37
C ILE A 170 2.54 4.53 -39.40
N LYS A 171 2.07 5.71 -38.98
CA LYS A 171 1.81 6.84 -39.89
C LYS A 171 3.08 7.36 -40.56
N ARG A 172 4.23 7.30 -39.89
CA ARG A 172 5.52 7.70 -40.46
C ARG A 172 6.07 6.68 -41.45
N ASN A 173 5.77 5.40 -41.28
CA ASN A 173 6.26 4.32 -42.15
C ASN A 173 5.37 4.05 -43.38
N ARG A 174 4.17 4.65 -43.47
CA ARG A 174 3.38 4.63 -44.70
C ARG A 174 4.05 5.51 -45.76
N LYS A 175 4.75 4.87 -46.73
CA LYS A 175 5.21 5.55 -47.96
C LYS A 175 4.00 6.10 -48.72
N PRO A 176 4.07 7.32 -49.29
CA PRO A 176 3.06 7.78 -50.24
C PRO A 176 3.01 6.77 -51.40
N ARG A 177 1.80 6.29 -51.74
CA ARG A 177 1.61 5.51 -52.95
C ARG A 177 2.00 6.40 -54.12
N PRO A 178 2.91 5.97 -55.02
CA PRO A 178 3.08 6.63 -56.29
C PRO A 178 1.75 6.52 -57.04
N THR A 179 1.15 7.67 -57.34
CA THR A 179 0.06 7.81 -58.31
C THR A 179 0.63 7.87 -59.71
#